data_AF-A0A2D9IQC6-F1
#
_entry.id   AF-A0A2D9IQC6-F1
#
_cell.length_a   1.000
_cell.length_b   1.000
_cell.length_c   1.000
_cell.angle_alpha   90.00
_cell.angle_beta   90.00
_cell.angle_gamma   90.00
#
_symmetry.space_group_name_H-M   'P 1'
#
loop_
_entity.id
_entity.type
_entity.pdbx_description
1 polymer ?
#
loop_
_entity_poly.entity_id
_entity_poly.type
_entity_poly.pdbx_seq_one_letter_code
_entity_poly.pdbx_strand_id
1 'polypeptide(L)'
;PLEIGDLIFFNPAILHAAGNNTSTDIFRMVNLLQISSPFGRAMETVNRLKMSLTVYPILLDARLHNKISENEIDNIIAACSESYSFPTNLDLDPPVNGLAPLTQAQIMRKALNEKNSLESLKKELIEQSENQKS
;
A
#
# COMPACT_ATOMS: atom_id res chain seq x y z
N PRO A 1 -11.29 6.01 38.82
CA PRO A 1 -10.49 6.97 38.00
C PRO A 1 -9.21 6.27 37.56
N LEU A 2 -8.67 6.59 36.37
CA LEU A 2 -7.35 6.08 35.97
C LEU A 2 -6.27 6.92 36.65
N GLU A 3 -5.24 6.26 37.16
CA GLU A 3 -4.06 6.87 37.75
C GLU A 3 -2.87 6.85 36.77
N ILE A 4 -1.83 7.61 37.08
CA ILE A 4 -0.61 7.62 36.27
C ILE A 4 0.00 6.21 36.30
N GLY A 5 0.15 5.60 35.12
CA GLY A 5 0.65 4.24 34.96
C GLY A 5 -0.43 3.22 34.59
N ASP A 6 -1.71 3.57 34.71
CA ASP A 6 -2.80 2.71 34.26
C ASP A 6 -2.85 2.63 32.73
N LEU A 7 -3.15 1.43 32.21
CA LEU A 7 -3.24 1.16 30.78
C LEU A 7 -4.63 0.62 30.43
N ILE A 8 -5.24 1.20 29.39
CA ILE A 8 -6.48 0.69 28.80
C ILE A 8 -6.17 0.15 27.41
N PHE A 9 -6.56 -1.10 27.16
CA PHE A 9 -6.54 -1.70 25.84
C PHE A 9 -7.92 -1.60 25.19
N PHE A 10 -7.96 -1.04 24.00
CA PHE A 10 -9.14 -1.02 23.15
C PHE A 10 -9.05 -2.12 22.10
N ASN A 11 -10.19 -2.72 21.77
CA ASN A 11 -10.29 -3.52 20.55
C ASN A 11 -10.03 -2.60 19.34
N PRO A 12 -9.19 -3.00 18.36
CA PRO A 12 -8.88 -2.21 17.17
C PRO A 12 -10.08 -1.65 16.40
N ALA A 13 -11.26 -2.26 16.54
CA ALA A 13 -12.50 -1.82 15.89
C ALA A 13 -13.29 -0.75 16.65
N ILE A 14 -12.75 -0.17 17.73
CA ILE A 14 -13.45 0.85 18.51
C ILE A 14 -13.49 2.19 17.75
N LEU A 15 -14.71 2.59 17.40
CA LEU A 15 -15.01 3.97 17.00
C LEU A 15 -14.86 4.85 18.24
N HIS A 16 -13.92 5.80 18.20
CA HIS A 16 -13.74 6.76 19.28
C HIS A 16 -13.61 8.17 18.69
N ALA A 17 -14.03 9.15 19.48
CA ALA A 17 -13.87 10.58 19.20
C ALA A 17 -13.16 11.24 20.39
N ALA A 18 -12.46 12.34 20.14
CA ALA A 18 -11.92 13.15 21.21
C ALA A 18 -13.09 13.72 22.05
N GLY A 19 -13.27 13.17 23.26
CA GLY A 19 -14.23 13.70 24.23
C GLY A 19 -13.74 15.00 24.85
N ASN A 20 -14.66 15.79 25.40
CA ASN A 20 -14.31 17.06 26.04
C ASN A 20 -13.79 16.81 27.47
N ASN A 21 -12.58 17.29 27.78
CA ASN A 21 -11.99 17.17 29.11
C ASN A 21 -12.51 18.31 30.02
N THR A 22 -13.53 18.04 30.84
CA THR A 22 -14.00 19.00 31.86
C THR A 22 -13.48 18.62 33.24
N SER A 23 -12.74 19.54 33.88
CA SER A 23 -12.25 19.46 35.26
C SER A 23 -11.96 20.85 35.79
N THR A 24 -12.23 21.09 37.06
CA THR A 24 -11.99 22.38 37.74
C THR A 24 -10.59 22.48 38.32
N ASP A 25 -10.05 21.38 38.86
CA ASP A 25 -8.87 21.42 39.72
C ASP A 25 -7.71 20.52 39.25
N ILE A 26 -7.89 19.78 38.15
CA ILE A 26 -6.89 18.85 37.61
C ILE A 26 -6.78 18.95 36.10
N PHE A 27 -5.58 18.74 35.58
CA PHE A 27 -5.32 18.55 34.16
C PHE A 27 -5.22 17.06 33.86
N ARG A 28 -6.07 16.56 32.96
CA ARG A 28 -6.05 15.16 32.52
C ARG A 28 -5.34 15.05 31.18
N MET A 29 -4.35 14.16 31.12
CA MET A 29 -3.63 13.83 29.90
C MET A 29 -3.56 12.31 29.79
N VAL A 30 -3.81 11.79 28.59
CA VAL A 30 -3.66 10.37 28.25
C VAL A 30 -2.92 10.29 26.92
N ASN A 31 -1.92 9.41 26.83
CA ASN A 31 -1.24 9.11 25.59
C ASN A 31 -1.98 7.99 24.87
N LEU A 32 -2.43 8.25 23.64
CA LEU A 32 -2.99 7.21 22.77
C LEU A 32 -1.87 6.62 21.93
N LEU A 33 -1.58 5.33 22.15
CA LEU A 33 -0.64 4.57 21.35
C LEU A 33 -1.41 3.61 20.44
N GLN A 34 -1.43 3.91 19.14
CA GLN A 34 -1.93 2.96 18.13
C GLN A 34 -0.76 2.13 17.63
N ILE A 35 -0.70 0.88 18.08
CA ILE A 35 0.36 -0.06 17.70
C ILE A 35 -0.22 -1.01 16.65
N SER A 36 0.30 -0.94 15.44
CA SER A 36 -0.01 -1.89 14.36
C SER A 36 1.21 -2.71 14.00
N SER A 37 1.00 -3.93 13.52
CA SER A 37 2.06 -4.68 12.84
C SER A 37 2.48 -3.90 11.58
N PRO A 38 3.77 -3.87 11.21
CA PRO A 38 4.21 -3.36 9.90
C PRO A 38 3.62 -4.19 8.74
N PHE A 39 3.17 -5.43 9.02
CA PHE A 39 2.43 -6.28 8.10
C PHE A 39 0.91 -6.13 8.23
N GLY A 40 0.44 -5.40 9.24
CA GLY A 40 -0.98 -5.12 9.44
C GLY A 40 -1.41 -4.04 8.46
N ARG A 41 -2.31 -4.38 7.53
CA ARG A 41 -3.01 -3.37 6.72
C ARG A 41 -3.90 -2.55 7.65
N ALA A 42 -3.39 -1.44 8.13
CA ALA A 42 -4.12 -0.56 9.04
C ALA A 42 -5.33 0.04 8.31
N MET A 43 -6.53 -0.43 8.68
CA MET A 43 -7.89 0.07 8.41
C MET A 43 -8.34 0.37 6.97
N GLU A 44 -7.47 0.64 6.00
CA GLU A 44 -7.88 1.02 4.64
C GLU A 44 -7.40 0.02 3.59
N THR A 45 -8.37 -0.60 2.90
CA THR A 45 -8.08 -1.38 1.69
C THR A 45 -7.84 -0.40 0.54
N VAL A 46 -6.57 -0.08 0.29
CA VAL A 46 -6.17 0.73 -0.87
C VAL A 46 -6.22 -0.12 -2.14
N ASN A 47 -7.00 0.32 -3.14
CA ASN A 47 -7.05 -0.34 -4.45
C ASN A 47 -5.82 0.04 -5.30
N ARG A 48 -4.69 -0.60 -5.02
CA ARG A 48 -3.39 -0.40 -5.69
C ARG A 48 -3.45 -0.66 -7.20
N LEU A 49 -4.27 -1.62 -7.64
CA LEU A 49 -4.49 -1.89 -9.06
C LEU A 49 -5.08 -0.66 -9.75
N LYS A 50 -6.19 -0.12 -9.21
CA LYS A 50 -6.84 1.07 -9.77
C LYS A 50 -5.91 2.28 -9.76
N MET A 51 -5.15 2.47 -8.67
CA MET A 51 -4.17 3.56 -8.58
C MET A 51 -3.10 3.44 -9.67
N SER A 52 -2.49 2.26 -9.81
CA SER A 52 -1.43 2.01 -10.80
C SER A 52 -1.93 2.24 -12.22
N LEU A 53 -3.13 1.75 -12.56
CA LEU A 53 -3.74 1.95 -13.88
C LEU A 53 -4.10 3.42 -14.17
N THR A 54 -4.46 4.18 -13.14
CA THR A 54 -4.82 5.60 -13.29
C THR A 54 -3.58 6.48 -13.45
N VAL A 55 -2.52 6.18 -12.70
CA VAL A 55 -1.27 6.96 -12.71
C VAL A 55 -0.42 6.67 -13.95
N TYR A 56 -0.43 5.42 -14.44
CA TYR A 56 0.48 4.96 -15.49
C TYR A 56 0.49 5.83 -16.76
N PRO A 57 -0.66 6.23 -17.36
CA PRO A 57 -0.63 7.03 -18.60
C PRO A 57 0.05 8.38 -18.42
N ILE A 58 -0.17 9.02 -17.27
CA ILE A 58 0.41 10.32 -16.93
C ILE A 58 1.92 10.16 -16.72
N LEU A 59 2.32 9.11 -16.02
CA LEU A 59 3.73 8.81 -15.75
C LEU A 59 4.48 8.45 -17.04
N LEU A 60 3.85 7.68 -17.94
CA LEU A 60 4.41 7.34 -19.24
C LEU A 60 4.59 8.60 -20.11
N ASP A 61 3.59 9.48 -20.18
CA ASP A 61 3.68 10.75 -20.90
C ASP A 61 4.82 11.63 -20.36
N ALA A 62 4.89 11.79 -19.03
CA ALA A 62 5.95 12.57 -18.39
C ALA A 62 7.33 12.01 -18.71
N ARG A 63 7.50 10.68 -18.70
CA ARG A 63 8.77 10.03 -19.05
C ARG A 63 9.13 10.19 -20.52
N LEU A 64 8.16 10.03 -21.43
CA LEU A 64 8.38 10.23 -22.87
C LEU A 64 8.83 11.65 -23.21
N HIS A 65 8.35 12.63 -22.45
CA HIS A 65 8.72 14.04 -22.61
C HIS A 65 9.89 14.49 -21.71
N ASN A 66 10.56 13.57 -21.01
CA ASN A 66 11.65 13.87 -20.07
C ASN A 66 11.28 14.93 -19.01
N LYS A 67 10.03 14.92 -18.54
CA LYS A 67 9.48 15.85 -17.54
C LYS A 67 9.56 15.33 -16.10
N ILE A 68 10.21 14.20 -15.90
CA ILE A 68 10.29 13.53 -14.61
C ILE A 68 11.63 12.80 -14.48
N SER A 69 12.21 12.81 -13.28
CA SER A 69 13.44 12.09 -12.96
C SER A 69 13.17 10.63 -12.58
N GLU A 70 14.20 9.79 -12.65
CA GLU A 70 14.12 8.38 -12.20
C GLU A 70 13.74 8.25 -10.72
N ASN A 71 14.25 9.14 -9.86
CA ASN A 71 13.89 9.15 -8.43
C ASN A 71 12.40 9.47 -8.22
N GLU A 72 11.84 10.40 -9.01
CA GLU A 72 10.42 10.73 -8.94
C GLU A 72 9.55 9.59 -9.47
N ILE A 73 9.98 8.90 -10.54
CA ILE A 73 9.33 7.67 -11.02
C ILE A 73 9.29 6.62 -9.91
N ASP A 74 10.43 6.37 -9.24
CA ASP A 74 10.52 5.38 -8.18
C ASP A 74 9.62 5.70 -6.99
N ASN A 75 9.57 6.97 -6.59
CA ASN A 75 8.68 7.44 -5.53
C ASN A 75 7.20 7.26 -5.90
N ILE A 76 6.83 7.58 -7.14
CA ILE A 76 5.44 7.42 -7.61
C ILE A 76 5.05 5.94 -7.62
N ILE A 77 5.90 5.06 -8.16
CA ILE A 77 5.65 3.61 -8.18
C ILE A 77 5.47 3.09 -6.76
N ALA A 78 6.38 3.42 -5.83
CA ALA A 78 6.28 3.02 -4.43
C ALA A 78 5.00 3.53 -3.75
N ALA A 79 4.51 4.71 -4.15
CA ALA A 79 3.30 5.29 -3.60
C ALA A 79 2.01 4.68 -4.15
N CYS A 80 1.98 4.17 -5.39
CA CYS A 80 0.75 3.73 -6.05
C CYS A 80 0.61 2.21 -6.26
N SER A 81 1.71 1.45 -6.21
CA SER A 81 1.75 0.02 -6.54
C SER A 81 2.14 -0.86 -5.35
N GLU A 82 1.72 -2.13 -5.37
CA GLU A 82 2.12 -3.11 -4.37
C GLU A 82 3.56 -3.58 -4.64
N SER A 83 4.42 -3.46 -3.62
CA SER A 83 5.86 -3.79 -3.71
C SER A 83 6.22 -5.11 -3.05
N TYR A 84 5.23 -5.81 -2.47
CA TYR A 84 5.41 -7.12 -1.89
C TYR A 84 4.66 -8.18 -2.69
N SER A 85 5.35 -9.26 -3.04
CA SER A 85 4.68 -10.46 -3.56
C SER A 85 3.99 -11.12 -2.37
N PHE A 86 2.73 -10.74 -2.10
CA PHE A 86 1.88 -11.45 -1.14
C PHE A 86 1.91 -12.94 -1.48
N PRO A 87 1.82 -13.88 -0.52
CA PRO A 87 2.06 -15.30 -0.79
C PRO A 87 1.18 -15.72 -1.97
N THR A 88 1.81 -15.83 -3.14
CA THR A 88 1.14 -16.27 -4.34
C THR A 88 0.80 -17.73 -4.10
N ASN A 89 -0.33 -18.19 -4.62
CA ASN A 89 -0.64 -19.60 -4.57
C ASN A 89 0.48 -20.35 -5.32
N LEU A 90 1.36 -21.05 -4.58
CA LEU A 90 2.56 -21.69 -5.13
C LEU A 90 2.22 -22.83 -6.09
N ASP A 91 1.00 -23.36 -6.02
CA ASP A 91 0.51 -24.37 -6.96
C ASP A 91 0.13 -23.75 -8.31
N LEU A 92 -0.30 -22.47 -8.32
CA LEU A 92 -0.73 -21.74 -9.53
C LEU A 92 0.37 -20.83 -10.11
N ASP A 93 1.27 -20.33 -9.27
CA ASP A 93 2.35 -19.42 -9.66
C ASP A 93 3.69 -19.90 -9.04
N PRO A 94 4.18 -21.08 -9.47
CA PRO A 94 5.43 -21.62 -8.97
C PRO A 94 6.58 -20.68 -9.36
N PRO A 95 7.59 -20.49 -8.49
CA PRO A 95 8.71 -19.62 -8.79
C PRO A 95 9.49 -20.15 -10.00
N VAL A 96 9.30 -19.50 -11.15
CA VAL A 96 10.02 -19.86 -12.37
C VAL A 96 11.50 -19.55 -12.15
N ASN A 97 12.35 -20.57 -12.26
CA ASN A 97 13.79 -20.49 -11.95
C ASN A 97 14.12 -20.10 -10.48
N GLY A 98 13.23 -20.38 -9.53
CA GLY A 98 13.46 -20.08 -8.11
C GLY A 98 13.28 -18.60 -7.73
N LEU A 99 12.79 -17.77 -8.65
CA LEU A 99 12.44 -16.37 -8.38
C LEU A 99 10.95 -16.25 -8.10
N ALA A 100 10.60 -15.50 -7.05
CA ALA A 100 9.21 -15.16 -6.78
C ALA A 100 8.61 -14.39 -7.98
N PRO A 101 7.29 -14.50 -8.22
CA PRO A 101 6.60 -13.73 -9.24
C PRO A 101 6.81 -12.22 -9.07
N LEU A 102 6.79 -11.49 -10.18
CA LEU A 102 6.99 -10.04 -10.17
C LEU A 102 5.88 -9.34 -9.37
N THR A 103 6.30 -8.36 -8.58
CA THR A 103 5.41 -7.44 -7.86
C THR A 103 4.73 -6.48 -8.84
N GLN A 104 3.61 -5.86 -8.43
CA GLN A 104 2.97 -4.81 -9.24
C GLN A 104 3.94 -3.66 -9.53
N ALA A 105 4.78 -3.29 -8.54
CA ALA A 105 5.81 -2.28 -8.71
C ALA A 105 6.84 -2.64 -9.80
N GLN A 106 7.29 -3.90 -9.83
CA GLN A 106 8.23 -4.38 -10.85
C GLN A 106 7.58 -4.43 -12.24
N ILE A 107 6.34 -4.91 -12.33
CA ILE A 107 5.57 -4.93 -13.59
C ILE A 107 5.41 -3.50 -14.12
N MET A 108 5.01 -2.55 -13.28
CA MET A 108 4.84 -1.15 -13.66
C MET A 108 6.16 -0.51 -14.12
N ARG A 109 7.27 -0.78 -13.41
CA ARG A 109 8.61 -0.28 -13.81
C ARG A 109 9.06 -0.86 -15.15
N LYS A 110 8.86 -2.16 -15.37
CA LYS A 110 9.13 -2.82 -16.65
C LYS A 110 8.31 -2.19 -17.78
N ALA A 111 7.00 -2.07 -17.58
CA ALA A 111 6.10 -1.49 -18.57
C ALA A 111 6.47 -0.04 -18.92
N LEU A 112 6.85 0.76 -17.92
CA LEU A 112 7.42 2.08 -18.16
C LEU A 112 8.65 1.96 -19.03
N ASN A 113 9.69 1.22 -18.62
CA ASN A 113 10.94 1.11 -19.38
C ASN A 113 10.73 0.72 -20.84
N GLU A 114 9.87 -0.27 -21.08
CA GLU A 114 9.51 -0.80 -22.40
C GLU A 114 8.54 0.09 -23.19
N LYS A 115 7.95 1.13 -22.57
CA LYS A 115 6.93 2.01 -23.16
C LYS A 115 5.67 1.26 -23.56
N ASN A 116 5.27 0.28 -22.76
CA ASN A 116 4.10 -0.55 -23.04
C ASN A 116 2.81 0.27 -22.98
N SER A 117 1.80 -0.15 -23.72
CA SER A 117 0.47 0.47 -23.67
C SER A 117 -0.21 0.22 -22.31
N LEU A 118 -1.15 1.10 -21.94
CA LEU A 118 -1.96 0.90 -20.74
C LEU A 118 -2.70 -0.44 -20.76
N GLU A 119 -3.19 -0.88 -21.92
CA GLU A 119 -3.88 -2.16 -22.06
C GLU A 119 -2.96 -3.35 -21.81
N SER A 120 -1.70 -3.28 -22.27
CA SER A 120 -0.71 -4.33 -21.98
C SER A 120 -0.41 -4.42 -20.49
N LEU A 121 -0.17 -3.27 -19.84
CA LEU A 121 0.05 -3.22 -18.39
C LEU A 121 -1.17 -3.76 -17.63
N LYS A 122 -2.37 -3.35 -18.05
CA LYS A 122 -3.62 -3.77 -17.41
C LYS A 122 -3.80 -5.28 -17.46
N LYS A 123 -3.49 -5.91 -18.60
CA LYS A 123 -3.54 -7.37 -18.74
C LYS A 123 -2.60 -8.05 -17.75
N GLU A 124 -1.33 -7.63 -17.72
CA GLU A 124 -0.29 -8.23 -16.86
C GLU A 124 -0.59 -8.05 -15.36
N LEU A 125 -1.11 -6.88 -14.96
CA LEU A 125 -1.53 -6.64 -13.56
C LEU A 125 -2.79 -7.41 -13.15
N ILE A 126 -3.75 -7.63 -14.07
CA ILE A 126 -4.94 -8.44 -13.78
C ILE A 126 -4.54 -9.90 -13.58
N GLU A 127 -3.77 -10.46 -14.50
CA GLU A 127 -3.25 -11.84 -14.44
C GLU A 127 -2.49 -12.09 -13.14
N GLN A 128 -1.58 -11.17 -12.77
CA GLN A 128 -0.86 -11.23 -11.49
C GLN A 128 -1.80 -11.18 -10.28
N SER A 129 -2.86 -10.37 -10.33
CA SER A 129 -3.82 -10.24 -9.24
C SER A 129 -4.74 -11.46 -9.08
N GLU A 130 -5.01 -12.19 -10.17
CA GLU A 130 -5.80 -13.41 -10.16
C GLU A 130 -4.99 -14.55 -9.53
N ASN A 131 -3.70 -14.67 -9.88
CA ASN A 131 -2.78 -15.66 -9.29
C ASN A 131 -2.58 -15.48 -7.76
N GLN A 132 -2.81 -14.28 -7.23
CA GLN A 132 -2.69 -13.96 -5.80
C GLN A 132 -3.95 -14.23 -4.96
N LYS A 133 -5.11 -14.48 -5.58
CA LYS A 133 -6.42 -14.53 -4.89
C LYS A 133 -6.95 -15.94 -4.59
N SER A 134 -6.28 -17.00 -5.02
CA SER A 134 -6.76 -18.39 -4.88
C SER A 134 -6.08 -19.16 -3.77
#